data_AF-A0A0D1XI75-F1
#
_entry.id   AF-A0A0D1XI75-F1
#
_cell.length_a   1.000
_cell.length_b   1.000
_cell.length_c   1.000
_cell.angle_alpha   90.00
_cell.angle_beta   90.00
_cell.angle_gamma   90.00
#
_symmetry.space_group_name_H-M   'P 1'
#
loop_
_entity.id
_entity.type
_entity.pdbx_description
1 polymer ?
#
loop_
_entity_poly.entity_id
_entity_poly.type
_entity_poly.pdbx_seq_one_letter_code
_entity_poly.pdbx_strand_id
1 'polypeptide(L)'
;MPGPPSPPPTRQQRPSLRWDAAQRACRDNDLSTLRLLVTQGGLFENAPALREACLSGAWGRGTAGDASAAQTFSTQDSIRLSNLLQTATTRGHVPVIRYLLDTFPARDLHVLEWEIVVNALATGSCEVLQPFLDVDPGLVGMVDEARFGTCFTVLFDLVVEKENHLPVVKMLCEHGADVAALPHVLDDAKRSSTPEVVAYLEAKLRR
;
A
#
# COMPACT_ATOMS: atom_id res chain seq x y z
N MET A 1 58.44 1.07 -4.98
CA MET A 1 57.32 1.98 -5.30
C MET A 1 56.11 1.49 -4.52
N PRO A 2 55.70 2.15 -3.42
CA PRO A 2 54.45 1.80 -2.75
C PRO A 2 53.29 2.09 -3.70
N GLY A 3 52.40 1.12 -3.88
CA GLY A 3 51.22 1.27 -4.74
C GLY A 3 50.30 2.39 -4.25
N PRO A 4 49.45 2.96 -5.14
CA PRO A 4 48.52 4.00 -4.76
C PRO A 4 47.62 3.52 -3.62
N PRO A 5 47.30 4.40 -2.64
CA PRO A 5 46.44 4.04 -1.53
C PRO A 5 45.07 3.61 -2.06
N SER A 6 44.57 2.49 -1.54
CA SER A 6 43.22 1.99 -1.85
C SER A 6 42.19 3.10 -1.60
N PRO A 7 41.21 3.29 -2.51
CA PRO A 7 40.17 4.29 -2.30
C PRO A 7 39.42 3.99 -1.00
N PRO A 8 39.01 5.03 -0.24
CA PRO A 8 38.26 4.83 0.98
C PRO A 8 36.98 4.04 0.68
N PRO A 9 36.55 3.15 1.57
CA PRO A 9 35.31 2.40 1.38
C PRO A 9 34.19 3.41 1.17
N THR A 10 33.45 3.25 0.07
CA THR A 10 32.25 4.01 -0.25
C THR A 10 31.38 4.02 1.00
N ARG A 11 31.11 5.23 1.50
CA ARG A 11 30.30 5.48 2.70
C ARG A 11 28.93 4.85 2.48
N GLN A 12 28.78 3.58 2.87
CA GLN A 12 27.48 2.93 2.95
C GLN A 12 26.62 3.88 3.77
N GLN A 13 25.57 4.40 3.12
CA GLN A 13 24.67 5.38 3.69
C GLN A 13 24.06 4.77 4.94
N ARG A 14 24.62 5.09 6.11
CA ARG A 14 23.92 4.84 7.36
C ARG A 14 22.56 5.53 7.22
N PRO A 15 21.45 4.85 7.46
CA PRO A 15 20.17 5.54 7.54
C PRO A 15 20.34 6.71 8.50
N SER A 16 19.89 7.90 8.09
CA SER A 16 20.00 9.08 8.95
C SER A 16 19.24 8.80 10.25
N LEU A 17 19.73 9.30 11.40
CA LEU A 17 19.07 9.12 12.70
C LEU A 17 17.56 9.43 12.68
N ARG A 18 17.16 10.34 11.79
CA ARG A 18 15.78 10.77 11.53
C ARG A 18 14.94 9.66 10.88
N TRP A 19 15.52 8.94 9.92
CA TRP A 19 14.86 7.80 9.28
C TRP A 19 14.59 6.68 10.28
N ASP A 20 15.58 6.31 11.09
CA ASP A 20 15.41 5.26 12.10
C ASP A 20 14.37 5.65 13.16
N ALA A 21 14.32 6.94 13.52
CA ALA A 21 13.30 7.46 14.42
C ALA A 21 11.90 7.40 13.79
N ALA A 22 11.75 7.72 12.51
CA ALA A 22 10.48 7.62 11.80
C ALA A 22 9.98 6.17 11.68
N GLN A 23 10.87 5.22 11.40
CA GLN A 23 10.52 3.80 11.38
C GLN A 23 10.07 3.30 12.75
N ARG A 24 10.77 3.67 13.83
CA ARG A 24 10.33 3.34 15.20
C ARG A 24 8.97 3.95 15.52
N ALA A 25 8.77 5.22 15.17
CA ALA A 25 7.49 5.89 15.38
C ALA A 25 6.34 5.18 14.64
N CYS A 26 6.56 4.74 13.41
CA CYS A 26 5.57 3.94 12.66
C CYS A 26 5.35 2.56 13.28
N ARG A 27 6.39 1.91 13.81
CA ARG A 27 6.28 0.59 14.46
C ARG A 27 5.52 0.66 15.80
N ASP A 28 5.74 1.73 16.55
CA ASP A 28 5.28 1.88 17.94
C ASP A 28 4.00 2.73 18.04
N ASN A 29 3.38 3.10 16.90
CA ASN A 29 2.20 3.96 16.79
C ASN A 29 2.38 5.38 17.39
N ASP A 30 3.61 5.89 17.39
CA ASP A 30 3.93 7.23 17.90
C ASP A 30 3.70 8.30 16.82
N LEU A 31 2.42 8.66 16.66
CA LEU A 31 2.00 9.68 15.71
C LEU A 31 2.63 11.06 15.99
N SER A 32 2.87 11.40 17.26
CA SER A 32 3.42 12.70 17.64
C SER A 32 4.86 12.86 17.13
N THR A 33 5.70 11.86 17.36
CA THR A 33 7.08 11.85 16.86
C THR A 33 7.10 11.81 15.33
N LEU A 34 6.23 11.01 14.71
CA LEU A 34 6.16 10.95 13.25
C LEU A 34 5.77 12.31 12.65
N ARG A 35 4.76 12.99 13.22
CA ARG A 35 4.34 14.34 12.81
C ARG A 35 5.49 15.33 12.86
N LEU A 36 6.23 15.34 13.96
CA LEU A 36 7.38 16.23 14.13
C LEU A 36 8.48 15.93 13.10
N LEU A 37 8.77 14.65 12.84
CA LEU A 37 9.77 14.26 11.85
C LEU A 37 9.39 14.63 10.42
N VAL A 38 8.12 14.47 10.06
CA VAL A 38 7.59 14.82 8.73
C VAL A 38 7.55 16.33 8.52
N THR A 39 7.11 17.10 9.51
CA THR A 39 6.90 18.56 9.36
C THR A 39 8.16 19.38 9.62
N GLN A 40 9.00 18.98 10.56
CA GLN A 40 10.15 19.76 11.03
C GLN A 40 11.48 19.00 10.91
N GLY A 41 11.43 17.67 10.94
CA GLY A 41 12.62 16.82 10.94
C GLY A 41 13.31 16.67 9.58
N GLY A 42 12.73 17.17 8.49
CA GLY A 42 13.29 16.99 7.14
C GLY A 42 13.46 15.52 6.79
N LEU A 43 12.44 14.71 7.09
CA LEU A 43 12.44 13.26 6.82
C LEU A 43 12.52 12.95 5.32
N PHE A 44 11.82 13.76 4.53
CA PHE A 44 11.85 13.75 3.07
C PHE A 44 12.73 14.88 2.57
N GLU A 45 13.46 14.63 1.50
CA GLU A 45 14.32 15.63 0.85
C GLU A 45 13.46 16.72 0.21
N ASN A 46 12.33 16.33 -0.42
CA ASN A 46 11.38 17.27 -1.00
C ASN A 46 9.94 16.80 -0.77
N ALA A 47 9.41 17.05 0.44
CA ALA A 47 8.04 16.68 0.80
C ALA A 47 6.96 17.29 -0.14
N PRO A 48 7.05 18.57 -0.58
CA PRO A 48 6.12 19.11 -1.57
C PRO A 48 6.11 18.34 -2.89
N ALA A 49 7.29 18.04 -3.46
CA ALA A 49 7.37 17.28 -4.71
C ALA A 49 6.86 15.84 -4.55
N LEU A 50 7.12 15.21 -3.40
CA LEU A 50 6.55 13.89 -3.08
C LEU A 50 5.02 13.94 -3.02
N ARG A 51 4.44 14.97 -2.41
CA ARG A 51 2.98 15.14 -2.35
C ARG A 51 2.37 15.26 -3.74
N GLU A 52 2.95 16.06 -4.62
CA GLU A 52 2.49 16.20 -6.00
C GLU A 52 2.59 14.88 -6.77
N ALA A 53 3.71 14.16 -6.63
CA ALA A 53 3.88 12.84 -7.24
C ALA A 53 2.84 11.82 -6.73
N CYS A 54 2.52 11.86 -5.43
CA CYS A 54 1.46 11.04 -4.85
C CYS A 54 0.09 11.36 -5.45
N LEU A 55 -0.25 12.65 -5.59
CA LEU A 55 -1.51 13.10 -6.18
C LEU A 55 -1.67 12.71 -7.65
N SER A 56 -0.58 12.72 -8.41
CA SER A 56 -0.58 12.40 -9.84
C SER A 56 -0.42 10.91 -10.14
N GLY A 57 -0.28 10.05 -9.12
CA GLY A 57 0.05 8.63 -9.31
C GLY A 57 1.48 8.39 -9.81
N ALA A 58 2.33 9.43 -9.83
CA ALA A 58 3.70 9.37 -10.36
C ALA A 58 4.76 9.08 -9.27
N TRP A 59 4.34 8.52 -8.14
CA TRP A 59 5.19 8.13 -7.03
C TRP A 59 5.44 6.62 -7.06
N GLY A 60 6.60 6.17 -6.59
CA GLY A 60 7.01 4.75 -6.63
C GLY A 60 8.22 4.48 -7.52
N ARG A 61 8.61 3.20 -7.65
CA ARG A 61 9.72 2.80 -8.53
C ARG A 61 9.23 2.79 -9.99
N GLY A 62 9.43 3.91 -10.68
CA GLY A 62 9.34 3.96 -12.14
C GLY A 62 7.92 3.98 -12.67
N THR A 63 7.41 5.17 -12.94
CA THR A 63 6.39 5.37 -13.95
C THR A 63 6.96 4.94 -15.31
N ALA A 64 6.77 3.69 -15.69
CA ALA A 64 6.84 3.25 -17.07
C ALA A 64 5.56 3.72 -17.78
N GLY A 65 5.50 5.00 -18.09
CA GLY A 65 4.34 5.61 -18.74
C GLY A 65 4.63 7.08 -19.03
N ASP A 66 5.01 7.33 -20.27
CA ASP A 66 5.22 8.65 -20.88
C ASP A 66 6.39 9.49 -20.34
N ALA A 67 7.52 9.34 -21.05
CA ALA A 67 8.72 10.18 -20.99
C ALA A 67 8.50 11.68 -21.35
N SER A 68 7.26 12.18 -21.33
CA SER A 68 6.92 13.58 -21.62
C SER A 68 6.67 14.44 -20.37
N ALA A 69 6.43 13.83 -19.21
CA ALA A 69 6.35 14.56 -17.94
C ALA A 69 7.73 14.61 -17.28
N ALA A 70 8.56 15.52 -17.79
CA ALA A 70 9.78 15.93 -17.10
C ALA A 70 9.42 16.46 -15.70
N GLN A 71 9.71 15.68 -14.65
CA GLN A 71 10.00 16.23 -13.33
C GLN A 71 10.78 15.25 -12.46
N THR A 72 11.94 15.75 -12.04
CA THR A 72 12.89 15.29 -11.04
C THR A 72 12.24 14.87 -9.73
N PHE A 73 11.76 13.63 -9.65
CA PHE A 73 11.32 13.02 -8.40
C PHE A 73 12.42 12.08 -7.86
N SER A 74 12.76 12.22 -6.57
CA SER A 74 13.71 11.32 -5.91
C SER A 74 13.01 10.02 -5.57
N THR A 75 13.37 8.92 -6.26
CA THR A 75 12.86 7.57 -5.96
C THR A 75 13.07 7.18 -4.49
N GLN A 76 14.04 7.81 -3.81
CA GLN A 76 14.33 7.56 -2.40
C GLN A 76 13.21 8.01 -1.44
N ASP A 77 12.56 9.15 -1.69
CA ASP A 77 11.48 9.65 -0.83
C ASP A 77 10.22 8.78 -0.96
N SER A 78 9.93 8.27 -2.17
CA SER A 78 8.89 7.24 -2.37
C SER A 78 9.20 5.94 -1.64
N ILE A 79 10.44 5.45 -1.74
CA ILE A 79 10.86 4.23 -1.03
C ILE A 79 10.69 4.43 0.48
N ARG A 80 11.05 5.60 1.00
CA ARG A 80 10.86 5.95 2.41
C ARG A 80 9.37 5.96 2.79
N LEU A 81 8.52 6.65 2.05
CA LEU A 81 7.09 6.70 2.33
C LEU A 81 6.46 5.30 2.29
N SER A 82 6.79 4.51 1.25
CA SER A 82 6.35 3.12 1.10
C SER A 82 6.71 2.27 2.32
N ASN A 83 7.95 2.33 2.78
CA ASN A 83 8.41 1.56 3.94
C ASN A 83 7.70 1.98 5.25
N LEU A 84 7.40 3.27 5.42
CA LEU A 84 6.67 3.76 6.60
C LEU A 84 5.21 3.28 6.58
N LEU A 85 4.54 3.41 5.43
CA LEU A 85 3.17 2.91 5.22
C LEU A 85 3.13 1.39 5.46
N GLN A 86 4.06 0.63 4.90
CA GLN A 86 4.15 -0.81 5.10
C GLN A 86 4.29 -1.16 6.58
N THR A 87 5.23 -0.53 7.28
CA THR A 87 5.47 -0.79 8.71
C THR A 87 4.22 -0.52 9.54
N ALA A 88 3.53 0.60 9.30
CA ALA A 88 2.30 0.94 10.01
C ALA A 88 1.15 -0.04 9.67
N THR A 89 1.06 -0.45 8.40
CA THR A 89 0.04 -1.38 7.90
C THR A 89 0.17 -2.77 8.50
N THR A 90 1.38 -3.35 8.47
CA THR A 90 1.65 -4.67 9.07
C THR A 90 1.34 -4.70 10.57
N ARG A 91 1.36 -3.54 11.24
CA ARG A 91 1.04 -3.41 12.65
C ARG A 91 -0.40 -2.98 12.93
N GLY A 92 -1.19 -2.65 11.90
CA GLY A 92 -2.56 -2.18 12.03
C GLY A 92 -2.71 -0.79 12.65
N HIS A 93 -1.68 0.07 12.54
CA HIS A 93 -1.65 1.39 13.19
C HIS A 93 -2.39 2.45 12.38
N VAL A 94 -3.71 2.36 12.34
CA VAL A 94 -4.62 3.22 11.56
C VAL A 94 -4.33 4.74 11.72
N PRO A 95 -4.05 5.29 12.92
CA PRO A 95 -3.77 6.72 13.06
C PRO A 95 -2.53 7.19 12.29
N VAL A 96 -1.49 6.34 12.24
CA VAL A 96 -0.26 6.62 11.48
C VAL A 96 -0.52 6.49 9.98
N ILE A 97 -1.24 5.45 9.56
CA ILE A 97 -1.61 5.24 8.15
C ILE A 97 -2.39 6.44 7.62
N ARG A 98 -3.45 6.84 8.32
CA ARG A 98 -4.26 8.03 7.97
C ARG A 98 -3.41 9.27 7.87
N TYR A 99 -2.57 9.54 8.88
CA TYR A 99 -1.72 10.73 8.84
C TYR A 99 -0.77 10.75 7.63
N LEU A 100 -0.14 9.61 7.30
CA LEU A 100 0.74 9.52 6.14
C LEU A 100 -0.03 9.75 4.83
N LEU A 101 -1.21 9.14 4.67
CA LEU A 101 -2.04 9.27 3.47
C LEU A 101 -2.71 10.65 3.35
N ASP A 102 -3.11 11.28 4.45
CA ASP A 102 -3.61 12.66 4.48
C ASP A 102 -2.51 13.66 4.09
N THR A 103 -1.26 13.36 4.49
CA THR A 103 -0.10 14.21 4.19
C THR A 103 0.44 13.97 2.78
N PHE A 104 0.38 12.73 2.31
CA PHE A 104 0.86 12.26 1.01
C PHE A 104 -0.21 11.34 0.40
N PRO A 105 -1.22 11.94 -0.29
CA PRO A 105 -2.36 11.20 -0.85
C PRO A 105 -1.92 10.41 -2.06
N ALA A 106 -1.35 9.25 -1.77
CA ALA A 106 -0.71 8.33 -2.67
C ALA A 106 -1.75 7.57 -3.51
N ARG A 107 -1.94 7.98 -4.76
CA ARG A 107 -2.80 7.29 -5.74
C ARG A 107 -2.04 6.23 -6.50
N ASP A 108 -2.72 5.28 -7.13
CA ASP A 108 -2.08 4.17 -7.84
C ASP A 108 -1.16 3.34 -6.92
N LEU A 109 -1.62 3.10 -5.68
CA LEU A 109 -0.92 2.30 -4.67
C LEU A 109 -0.58 0.88 -5.15
N HIS A 110 -1.27 0.43 -6.20
CA HIS A 110 -1.11 -0.85 -6.87
C HIS A 110 0.14 -0.94 -7.77
N VAL A 111 0.78 0.18 -8.13
CA VAL A 111 2.03 0.21 -8.93
C VAL A 111 3.27 -0.04 -8.06
N LEU A 112 3.11 -0.01 -6.73
CA LEU A 112 4.15 -0.45 -5.82
C LEU A 112 4.22 -1.98 -5.83
N GLU A 113 5.39 -2.49 -6.21
CA GLU A 113 5.62 -3.87 -6.67
C GLU A 113 5.00 -4.98 -5.80
N TRP A 114 4.85 -4.80 -4.48
CA TRP A 114 4.14 -5.76 -3.63
C TRP A 114 4.03 -5.18 -2.20
N GLU A 115 3.10 -5.70 -1.39
CA GLU A 115 3.10 -5.66 0.09
C GLU A 115 2.14 -4.69 0.82
N ILE A 116 2.03 -3.39 0.51
CA ILE A 116 1.24 -2.51 1.43
C ILE A 116 -0.25 -2.88 1.43
N VAL A 117 -0.89 -2.91 0.25
CA VAL A 117 -2.32 -3.21 0.14
C VAL A 117 -2.59 -4.69 0.42
N VAL A 118 -1.72 -5.59 -0.04
CA VAL A 118 -1.79 -7.01 0.28
C VAL A 118 -1.74 -7.23 1.79
N ASN A 119 -0.83 -6.56 2.51
CA ASN A 119 -0.75 -6.66 3.96
C ASN A 119 -1.98 -6.04 4.62
N ALA A 120 -2.49 -4.90 4.15
CA ALA A 120 -3.71 -4.29 4.67
C ALA A 120 -4.88 -5.28 4.57
N LEU A 121 -5.03 -5.93 3.41
CA LEU A 121 -6.05 -6.94 3.17
C LEU A 121 -5.84 -8.18 4.04
N ALA A 122 -4.61 -8.69 4.13
CA ALA A 122 -4.24 -9.85 4.95
C ALA A 122 -4.47 -9.63 6.46
N THR A 123 -4.51 -8.38 6.94
CA THR A 123 -4.93 -8.13 8.34
C THR A 123 -6.39 -8.48 8.59
N GLY A 124 -7.22 -8.55 7.54
CA GLY A 124 -8.66 -8.75 7.64
C GLY A 124 -9.42 -7.57 8.25
N SER A 125 -8.74 -6.43 8.48
CA SER A 125 -9.33 -5.27 9.14
C SER A 125 -9.77 -4.22 8.13
N CYS A 126 -11.09 -4.02 8.05
CA CYS A 126 -11.71 -2.91 7.34
C CYS A 126 -11.12 -1.55 7.74
N GLU A 127 -10.76 -1.36 9.00
CA GLU A 127 -10.23 -0.08 9.49
C GLU A 127 -8.83 0.24 8.95
N VAL A 128 -8.04 -0.79 8.65
CA VAL A 128 -6.71 -0.64 8.05
C VAL A 128 -6.83 -0.39 6.55
N LEU A 129 -7.82 -1.00 5.90
CA LEU A 129 -8.04 -0.87 4.45
C LEU A 129 -8.69 0.46 4.06
N GLN A 130 -9.64 0.96 4.88
CA GLN A 130 -10.43 2.16 4.58
C GLN A 130 -9.58 3.37 4.15
N PRO A 131 -8.51 3.77 4.87
CA PRO A 131 -7.71 4.93 4.48
C PRO A 131 -7.09 4.81 3.09
N PHE A 132 -6.75 3.60 2.65
CA PHE A 132 -6.21 3.37 1.31
C PHE A 132 -7.28 3.53 0.24
N LEU A 133 -8.48 2.98 0.47
CA LEU A 133 -9.64 3.13 -0.43
C LEU A 133 -10.14 4.57 -0.52
N ASP A 134 -10.02 5.34 0.56
CA ASP A 134 -10.41 6.76 0.59
C ASP A 134 -9.50 7.60 -0.33
N VAL A 135 -8.22 7.25 -0.46
CA VAL A 135 -7.25 7.96 -1.31
C VAL A 135 -7.22 7.43 -2.74
N ASP A 136 -7.35 6.10 -2.92
CA ASP A 136 -7.33 5.43 -4.21
C ASP A 136 -8.53 4.47 -4.37
N PRO A 137 -9.72 4.99 -4.75
CA PRO A 137 -10.88 4.15 -5.04
C PRO A 137 -10.65 3.18 -6.20
N GLY A 138 -9.70 3.49 -7.10
CA GLY A 138 -9.34 2.65 -8.24
C GLY A 138 -8.65 1.35 -7.85
N LEU A 139 -8.20 1.23 -6.60
CA LEU A 139 -7.53 0.06 -6.04
C LEU A 139 -8.33 -1.25 -6.22
N VAL A 140 -9.66 -1.15 -6.23
CA VAL A 140 -10.59 -2.30 -6.33
C VAL A 140 -11.03 -2.62 -7.75
N GLY A 141 -10.68 -1.82 -8.76
CA GLY A 141 -11.10 -2.00 -10.15
C GLY A 141 -10.18 -2.89 -11.00
N MET A 142 -9.19 -3.53 -10.37
CA MET A 142 -8.12 -4.24 -11.07
C MET A 142 -8.56 -5.60 -11.62
N VAL A 143 -8.90 -5.63 -12.92
CA VAL A 143 -9.24 -6.86 -13.68
C VAL A 143 -8.23 -7.13 -14.80
N ASP A 144 -7.01 -6.58 -14.72
CA ASP A 144 -6.00 -6.81 -15.76
C ASP A 144 -5.24 -8.13 -15.47
N GLU A 145 -5.44 -9.13 -16.34
CA GLU A 145 -4.71 -10.41 -16.33
C GLU A 145 -3.18 -10.19 -16.42
N ALA A 146 -2.72 -9.10 -17.04
CA ALA A 146 -1.29 -8.79 -17.17
C ALA A 146 -0.66 -8.27 -15.87
N ARG A 147 -1.46 -7.76 -14.93
CA ARG A 147 -0.97 -7.09 -13.71
C ARG A 147 -1.20 -7.86 -12.43
N PHE A 148 -1.76 -9.07 -12.49
CA PHE A 148 -2.16 -9.86 -11.31
C PHE A 148 -2.85 -8.96 -10.26
N GLY A 149 -4.12 -8.64 -10.49
CA GLY A 149 -4.93 -7.79 -9.61
C GLY A 149 -4.80 -8.19 -8.14
N THR A 150 -3.89 -7.54 -7.42
CA THR A 150 -3.40 -7.96 -6.10
C THR A 150 -4.50 -7.92 -5.06
N CYS A 151 -5.40 -6.94 -5.15
CA CYS A 151 -6.56 -6.86 -4.27
C CYS A 151 -7.49 -8.07 -4.40
N PHE A 152 -7.65 -8.58 -5.61
CA PHE A 152 -8.53 -9.70 -5.93
C PHE A 152 -7.91 -11.07 -5.70
N THR A 153 -6.63 -11.24 -5.98
CA THR A 153 -5.87 -12.44 -5.58
C THR A 153 -5.84 -12.60 -4.07
N VAL A 154 -5.70 -11.49 -3.33
CA VAL A 154 -5.77 -11.55 -1.86
C VAL A 154 -7.19 -11.76 -1.37
N LEU A 155 -8.21 -11.18 -2.02
CA LEU A 155 -9.61 -11.54 -1.74
C LEU A 155 -9.84 -13.05 -1.85
N PHE A 156 -9.28 -13.68 -2.89
CA PHE A 156 -9.32 -15.13 -3.04
C PHE A 156 -8.70 -15.84 -1.82
N ASP A 157 -7.48 -15.47 -1.42
CA ASP A 157 -6.83 -16.06 -0.23
C ASP A 157 -7.66 -15.84 1.05
N LEU A 158 -8.18 -14.61 1.24
CA LEU A 158 -9.02 -14.26 2.40
C LEU A 158 -10.31 -15.08 2.47
N VAL A 159 -10.95 -15.34 1.33
CA VAL A 159 -12.18 -16.14 1.26
C VAL A 159 -11.91 -17.61 1.58
N VAL A 160 -10.76 -18.14 1.15
CA VAL A 160 -10.36 -19.53 1.41
C VAL A 160 -9.90 -19.72 2.86
N GLU A 161 -9.27 -18.71 3.48
CA GLU A 161 -8.63 -18.86 4.79
C GLU A 161 -9.52 -18.73 6.05
N LYS A 162 -10.83 -18.40 5.97
CA LYS A 162 -11.94 -18.58 6.97
C LYS A 162 -12.90 -17.38 7.06
N GLU A 163 -14.07 -17.61 7.69
CA GLU A 163 -15.29 -16.77 7.80
C GLU A 163 -15.15 -15.31 8.31
N ASN A 164 -14.00 -14.88 8.83
CA ASN A 164 -13.89 -13.56 9.49
C ASN A 164 -13.65 -12.38 8.53
N HIS A 165 -13.61 -12.63 7.22
CA HIS A 165 -13.30 -11.62 6.19
C HIS A 165 -14.52 -11.15 5.39
N LEU A 166 -15.74 -11.62 5.71
CA LEU A 166 -16.98 -11.14 5.09
C LEU A 166 -17.11 -9.59 5.10
N PRO A 167 -16.76 -8.87 6.18
CA PRO A 167 -16.78 -7.41 6.19
C PRO A 167 -15.86 -6.79 5.12
N VAL A 168 -14.68 -7.36 4.90
CA VAL A 168 -13.71 -6.90 3.89
C VAL A 168 -14.24 -7.19 2.49
N VAL A 169 -14.81 -8.38 2.26
CA VAL A 169 -15.44 -8.75 0.97
C VAL A 169 -16.57 -7.77 0.63
N LYS A 170 -17.43 -7.46 1.61
CA LYS A 170 -18.53 -6.49 1.44
C LYS A 170 -18.00 -5.10 1.10
N MET A 171 -17.02 -4.62 1.87
CA MET A 171 -16.39 -3.32 1.64
C MET A 171 -15.80 -3.23 0.23
N LEU A 172 -15.04 -4.22 -0.21
CA LEU A 172 -14.44 -4.22 -1.55
C LEU A 172 -15.51 -4.21 -2.64
N CYS A 173 -16.57 -5.01 -2.50
CA CYS A 173 -17.70 -5.02 -3.43
C CYS A 173 -18.49 -3.70 -3.44
N GLU A 174 -18.60 -3.00 -2.31
CA GLU A 174 -19.22 -1.68 -2.20
C GLU A 174 -18.40 -0.60 -2.90
N HIS A 175 -17.07 -0.74 -2.89
CA HIS A 175 -16.15 0.15 -3.59
C HIS A 175 -16.02 -0.16 -5.09
N GLY A 176 -16.71 -1.19 -5.61
CA GLY A 176 -16.77 -1.49 -7.05
C GLY A 176 -15.96 -2.71 -7.49
N ALA A 177 -15.54 -3.56 -6.56
CA ALA A 177 -14.87 -4.82 -6.90
C ALA A 177 -15.79 -5.72 -7.75
N ASP A 178 -15.36 -6.09 -8.95
CA ASP A 178 -16.10 -6.97 -9.85
C ASP A 178 -15.96 -8.43 -9.44
N VAL A 179 -17.02 -8.98 -8.86
CA VAL A 179 -17.11 -10.39 -8.45
C VAL A 179 -17.26 -11.32 -9.66
N ALA A 180 -17.85 -10.86 -10.76
CA ALA A 180 -18.07 -11.67 -11.96
C ALA A 180 -16.78 -11.87 -12.76
N ALA A 181 -15.81 -10.97 -12.61
CA ALA A 181 -14.47 -11.10 -13.17
C ALA A 181 -13.69 -12.32 -12.65
N LEU A 182 -14.16 -12.98 -11.58
CA LEU A 182 -13.47 -14.09 -10.94
C LEU A 182 -14.36 -15.33 -10.85
N PRO A 183 -14.43 -16.14 -11.92
CA PRO A 183 -15.26 -17.35 -11.93
C PRO A 183 -14.89 -18.32 -10.80
N HIS A 184 -13.64 -18.32 -10.33
CA HIS A 184 -13.16 -19.21 -9.28
C HIS A 184 -13.53 -18.77 -7.85
N VAL A 185 -13.74 -17.47 -7.58
CA VAL A 185 -13.95 -16.98 -6.19
C VAL A 185 -15.23 -17.57 -5.57
N LEU A 186 -16.30 -17.71 -6.35
CA LEU A 186 -17.54 -18.33 -5.87
C LEU A 186 -17.38 -19.84 -5.65
N ASP A 187 -16.76 -20.54 -6.60
CA ASP A 187 -16.50 -21.98 -6.46
C ASP A 187 -15.61 -22.27 -5.25
N ASP A 188 -14.71 -21.35 -4.92
CA ASP A 188 -13.73 -21.52 -3.86
C ASP A 188 -14.28 -21.12 -2.48
N ALA A 189 -15.18 -20.13 -2.44
CA ALA A 189 -16.05 -19.89 -1.29
C ALA A 189 -16.91 -21.13 -0.97
N LYS A 190 -17.42 -21.82 -2.01
CA LYS A 190 -18.17 -23.08 -1.86
C LYS A 190 -17.29 -24.21 -1.34
N ARG A 191 -16.07 -24.37 -1.87
CA ARG A 191 -15.10 -25.39 -1.41
C ARG A 191 -14.63 -25.15 0.03
N SER A 192 -14.42 -23.89 0.43
CA SER A 192 -13.98 -23.52 1.78
C SER A 192 -15.10 -23.55 2.84
N SER A 193 -16.35 -23.84 2.43
CA SER A 193 -17.52 -23.88 3.33
C SER A 193 -17.77 -22.56 4.08
N THR A 194 -17.72 -21.42 3.38
CA THR A 194 -18.03 -20.09 3.94
C THR A 194 -19.45 -19.63 3.53
N PRO A 195 -20.52 -20.14 4.18
CA PRO A 195 -21.90 -20.00 3.69
C PRO A 195 -22.35 -18.54 3.58
N GLU A 196 -21.89 -17.67 4.48
CA GLU A 196 -22.25 -16.25 4.45
C GLU A 196 -21.63 -15.50 3.27
N VAL A 197 -20.37 -15.81 2.95
CA VAL A 197 -19.67 -15.25 1.78
C VAL A 197 -20.31 -15.77 0.50
N VAL A 198 -20.57 -17.08 0.40
CA VAL A 198 -21.27 -17.68 -0.75
C VAL A 198 -22.63 -17.01 -0.96
N ALA A 199 -23.45 -16.87 0.10
CA ALA A 199 -24.76 -16.25 0.00
C ALA A 199 -24.67 -14.78 -0.48
N TYR A 200 -23.67 -14.03 -0.01
CA TYR A 200 -23.43 -12.67 -0.45
C TYR A 200 -23.01 -12.58 -1.92
N LEU A 201 -22.04 -13.41 -2.34
CA LEU A 201 -21.53 -13.43 -3.71
C LEU A 201 -22.60 -13.90 -4.71
N GLU A 202 -23.37 -14.94 -4.38
CA GLU A 202 -24.50 -15.39 -5.21
C GLU A 202 -25.58 -14.31 -5.35
N ALA A 203 -25.86 -13.55 -4.29
CA ALA A 203 -26.81 -12.44 -4.35
C ALA A 203 -26.30 -11.29 -5.23
N LYS A 204 -24.99 -11.06 -5.28
CA LYS A 204 -24.36 -10.05 -6.15
C LYS A 204 -24.33 -10.47 -7.61
N LEU A 205 -24.06 -11.74 -7.90
CA LEU A 205 -24.02 -12.28 -9.28
C LEU A 205 -25.40 -12.41 -9.94
N ARG A 206 -26.48 -12.43 -9.15
CA ARG A 206 -27.86 -12.46 -9.65
C ARG A 206 -28.46 -11.08 -9.96
N ARG A 207 -27.75 -10.00 -9.62
CA ARG A 207 -28.17 -8.61 -9.89
C ARG A 207 -27.54 -8.09 -11.17
#